data_AF-A0A267T464-F1
#
_entry.id   AF-A0A267T464-F1
#
_cell.length_a   1.000
_cell.length_b   1.000
_cell.length_c   1.000
_cell.angle_alpha   90.00
_cell.angle_beta   90.00
_cell.angle_gamma   90.00
#
_symmetry.space_group_name_H-M   'P 1'
#
loop_
_entity.id
_entity.type
_entity.pdbx_description
1 polymer ?
#
loop_
_entity_poly.entity_id
_entity_poly.type
_entity_poly.pdbx_seq_one_letter_code
_entity_poly.pdbx_strand_id
1 'polypeptide(L)'
;MYEGKPVLTSSTKGDKKSLLKAWCEYLENSYHAKTKRRSNKVIADNVVFSDITTATVNSILYVEESRVEKGIFNVYLYTNSVSEKTSSQTYTPEEVLKLSSNLENFLSRYQYNYLSGLLQEDSKSLDKSQKSLNKLLIANTKLEKRIERSLRSIAKSQEQVDADKKSIEENKAKVADLQQQINQQRSKILNLEQTRDQKN
;
A
#
# COMPACT_ATOMS: atom_id res chain seq x y z
N MET A 1 32.72 -9.86 -21.17
CA MET A 1 32.98 -8.42 -21.33
C MET A 1 33.01 -8.15 -22.83
N TYR A 2 32.30 -7.15 -23.36
CA TYR A 2 32.50 -6.76 -24.76
C TYR A 2 33.76 -5.89 -24.78
N GLU A 3 34.78 -6.28 -25.53
CA GLU A 3 36.14 -5.71 -25.45
C GLU A 3 36.29 -4.36 -26.19
N GLY A 4 35.19 -3.80 -26.72
CA GLY A 4 35.18 -2.47 -27.35
C GLY A 4 34.99 -1.34 -26.34
N LYS A 5 35.39 -0.12 -26.69
CA LYS A 5 34.94 1.10 -25.99
C LYS A 5 33.50 1.42 -26.44
N PRO A 6 32.59 1.75 -25.51
CA PRO A 6 31.24 2.17 -25.88
C PRO A 6 31.31 3.46 -26.68
N VAL A 7 30.44 3.58 -27.68
CA VAL A 7 30.27 4.82 -28.45
C VAL A 7 29.55 5.85 -27.60
N LEU A 8 28.57 5.42 -26.80
CA LEU A 8 27.83 6.28 -25.87
C LEU A 8 27.64 5.60 -24.53
N THR A 9 27.63 6.41 -23.47
CA THR A 9 27.32 6.00 -22.11
C THR A 9 26.32 6.95 -21.49
N SER A 10 25.29 6.42 -20.84
CA SER A 10 24.29 7.21 -20.13
C SER A 10 23.82 6.46 -18.88
N SER A 11 22.94 7.07 -18.09
CA SER A 11 22.30 6.41 -16.95
C SER A 11 20.81 6.70 -16.95
N THR A 12 20.04 5.73 -16.45
CA THR A 12 18.58 5.88 -16.33
C THR A 12 18.05 5.14 -15.12
N LYS A 13 16.91 5.59 -14.58
CA LYS A 13 16.21 4.90 -13.49
C LYS A 13 15.12 4.02 -14.06
N GLY A 14 14.97 2.80 -13.56
CA GLY A 14 13.99 1.89 -14.14
C GLY A 14 13.95 0.48 -13.57
N ASP A 15 13.42 -0.43 -14.39
CA ASP A 15 13.61 -1.86 -14.29
C ASP A 15 14.41 -2.36 -15.51
N LYS A 16 15.45 -3.15 -15.28
CA LYS A 16 16.34 -3.65 -16.35
C LYS A 16 15.57 -4.41 -17.42
N LYS A 17 14.63 -5.28 -17.04
CA LYS A 17 13.90 -6.13 -17.99
C LYS A 17 13.00 -5.27 -18.88
N SER A 18 12.36 -4.27 -18.30
CA SER A 18 11.50 -3.31 -18.96
C SER A 18 12.28 -2.38 -19.89
N LEU A 19 13.43 -1.86 -19.46
CA LEU A 19 14.33 -1.05 -20.30
C LEU A 19 14.79 -1.83 -21.54
N LEU A 20 15.30 -3.05 -21.35
CA LEU A 20 15.76 -3.89 -22.47
C LEU A 20 14.59 -4.26 -23.40
N LYS A 21 13.37 -4.45 -22.87
CA LYS A 21 12.17 -4.69 -23.67
C LYS A 21 11.82 -3.46 -24.53
N ALA A 22 11.75 -2.29 -23.90
CA ALA A 22 11.42 -1.03 -24.57
C ALA A 22 12.46 -0.70 -25.66
N TRP A 23 13.74 -0.99 -25.42
CA TRP A 23 14.77 -0.79 -26.44
C TRP A 23 14.63 -1.74 -27.62
N CYS A 24 14.32 -3.03 -27.38
CA CYS A 24 13.98 -3.97 -28.46
C CYS A 24 12.83 -3.43 -29.32
N GLU A 25 11.72 -3.05 -28.68
CA GLU A 25 10.54 -2.52 -29.35
C GLU A 25 10.85 -1.23 -30.13
N TYR A 26 11.65 -0.34 -29.55
CA TYR A 26 12.08 0.88 -30.24
C TYR A 26 12.86 0.57 -31.52
N LEU A 27 13.82 -0.36 -31.46
CA LEU A 27 14.63 -0.74 -32.62
C LEU A 27 13.82 -1.50 -33.69
N GLU A 28 12.92 -2.38 -33.27
CA GLU A 28 12.04 -3.13 -34.16
C GLU A 28 11.03 -2.22 -34.87
N ASN A 29 10.47 -1.24 -34.16
CA ASN A 29 9.47 -0.34 -34.73
C ASN A 29 10.09 0.78 -35.58
N SER A 30 11.21 1.35 -35.14
CA SER A 30 11.78 2.54 -35.78
C SER A 30 12.75 2.21 -36.91
N TYR A 31 13.43 1.07 -36.83
CA TYR A 31 14.49 0.68 -37.77
C TYR A 31 14.27 -0.72 -38.38
N HIS A 32 13.13 -1.36 -38.11
CA HIS A 32 12.82 -2.72 -38.56
C HIS A 32 13.93 -3.73 -38.21
N ALA A 33 14.64 -3.49 -37.11
CA ALA A 33 15.77 -4.29 -36.69
C ALA A 33 15.31 -5.65 -36.16
N LYS A 34 16.05 -6.72 -36.45
CA LYS A 34 15.87 -8.00 -35.75
C LYS A 34 16.69 -7.97 -34.46
N THR A 35 16.01 -7.91 -33.31
CA THR A 35 16.70 -7.83 -32.02
C THR A 35 16.76 -9.17 -31.29
N LYS A 36 17.84 -9.38 -30.54
CA LYS A 36 18.03 -10.51 -29.64
C LYS A 36 18.27 -9.98 -28.23
N ARG A 37 17.26 -10.14 -27.36
CA ARG A 37 17.40 -9.81 -25.94
C ARG A 37 18.14 -10.92 -25.18
N ARG A 38 19.02 -10.51 -24.28
CA ARG A 38 19.74 -11.34 -23.29
C ARG A 38 19.60 -10.70 -21.91
N SER A 39 20.13 -11.35 -20.87
CA SER A 39 19.95 -10.97 -19.46
C SER A 39 20.33 -9.51 -19.13
N ASN A 40 21.33 -8.95 -19.79
CA ASN A 40 21.85 -7.61 -19.57
C ASN A 40 22.16 -6.84 -20.87
N LYS A 41 21.69 -7.32 -22.02
CA LYS A 41 21.94 -6.67 -23.29
C LYS A 41 20.87 -6.94 -24.34
N VAL A 42 20.76 -6.03 -25.30
CA VAL A 42 20.05 -6.21 -26.56
C VAL A 42 21.08 -6.15 -27.68
N ILE A 43 21.03 -7.12 -28.59
CA ILE A 43 21.86 -7.17 -29.79
C ILE A 43 20.94 -6.95 -30.99
N ALA A 44 21.30 -6.04 -31.88
CA ALA A 44 20.66 -5.83 -33.18
C ALA A 44 21.72 -5.99 -34.26
N ASP A 45 21.65 -7.11 -34.97
CA ASP A 45 22.58 -7.43 -36.06
C ASP A 45 22.05 -6.82 -37.37
N ASN A 46 22.94 -6.26 -38.18
CA ASN A 46 22.62 -5.71 -39.50
C ASN A 46 21.47 -4.67 -39.52
N VAL A 47 21.47 -3.72 -38.58
CA VAL A 47 20.50 -2.62 -38.52
C VAL A 47 20.98 -1.41 -39.32
N VAL A 48 20.06 -0.69 -39.96
CA VAL A 48 20.32 0.61 -40.58
C VAL A 48 19.64 1.68 -39.73
N PHE A 49 20.44 2.52 -39.06
CA PHE A 49 19.93 3.71 -38.38
C PHE A 49 19.71 4.82 -39.40
N SER A 50 18.63 4.74 -40.18
CA SER A 50 18.41 5.53 -41.41
C SER A 50 18.44 7.06 -41.22
N ASP A 51 18.26 7.54 -39.99
CA ASP A 51 18.33 8.94 -39.60
C ASP A 51 19.75 9.39 -39.18
N ILE A 52 20.66 8.45 -38.97
CA ILE A 52 22.06 8.66 -38.58
C ILE A 52 22.98 8.35 -39.75
N THR A 53 22.88 7.14 -40.30
CA THR A 53 23.79 6.61 -41.32
C THR A 53 23.05 5.71 -42.32
N THR A 54 23.53 5.69 -43.56
CA THR A 54 23.02 4.76 -44.60
C THR A 54 23.71 3.40 -44.54
N ALA A 55 24.77 3.26 -43.73
CA ALA A 55 25.50 2.02 -43.57
C ALA A 55 24.74 1.04 -42.67
N THR A 56 24.92 -0.25 -42.95
CA THR A 56 24.46 -1.31 -42.06
C THR A 56 25.46 -1.49 -40.90
N VAL A 57 24.95 -1.51 -39.67
CA VAL A 57 25.74 -1.64 -38.44
C VAL A 57 25.24 -2.78 -37.55
N ASN A 58 26.13 -3.31 -36.73
CA ASN A 58 25.79 -4.16 -35.59
C ASN A 58 25.75 -3.30 -34.33
N SER A 59 24.64 -3.33 -33.61
CA SER A 59 24.41 -2.53 -32.40
C SER A 59 24.21 -3.42 -31.18
N ILE A 60 24.81 -3.01 -30.05
CA ILE A 60 24.64 -3.65 -28.76
C ILE A 60 24.36 -2.59 -27.71
N LEU A 61 23.19 -2.67 -27.08
CA LEU A 61 22.90 -1.94 -25.86
C LEU A 61 23.13 -2.85 -24.67
N TYR A 62 24.10 -2.52 -23.82
CA TYR A 62 24.42 -3.23 -22.59
C TYR A 62 24.00 -2.39 -21.38
N VAL A 63 23.47 -3.06 -20.36
CA VAL A 63 22.94 -2.41 -19.17
C VAL A 63 23.50 -3.07 -17.92
N GLU A 64 24.08 -2.27 -17.03
CA GLU A 64 24.57 -2.69 -15.73
C GLU A 64 23.90 -1.89 -14.62
N GLU A 65 23.57 -2.53 -13.51
CA GLU A 65 23.04 -1.80 -12.35
C GLU A 65 24.16 -1.00 -11.70
N SER A 66 23.85 0.25 -11.35
CA SER A 66 24.77 1.11 -10.62
C SER A 66 25.11 0.47 -9.28
N ARG A 67 26.40 0.48 -8.95
CA ARG A 67 26.88 0.05 -7.61
C ARG A 67 26.51 1.06 -6.51
N VAL A 68 26.11 2.27 -6.90
CA VAL A 68 25.87 3.40 -5.98
C VAL A 68 24.39 3.46 -5.57
N GLU A 69 23.46 3.31 -6.51
CA GLU A 69 22.02 3.39 -6.23
C GLU A 69 21.28 2.27 -6.94
N LYS A 70 20.53 1.48 -6.17
CA LYS A 70 19.67 0.41 -6.68
C LYS A 70 18.60 0.98 -7.62
N GLY A 71 18.39 0.33 -8.75
CA GLY A 71 17.41 0.77 -9.76
C GLY A 71 17.89 1.92 -10.65
N ILE A 72 19.10 2.44 -10.45
CA ILE A 72 19.83 3.21 -11.48
C ILE A 72 20.62 2.23 -12.34
N PHE A 73 20.51 2.37 -13.64
CA PHE A 73 21.20 1.56 -14.63
C PHE A 73 22.14 2.40 -15.46
N ASN A 74 23.39 1.97 -15.56
CA ASN A 74 24.36 2.47 -16.52
C ASN A 74 24.12 1.78 -17.86
N VAL A 75 23.92 2.59 -18.89
CA VAL A 75 23.58 2.17 -20.25
C VAL A 75 24.77 2.44 -21.14
N TYR A 76 25.19 1.42 -21.89
CA TYR A 76 26.33 1.46 -22.78
C TYR A 76 25.88 1.05 -24.18
N LEU A 77 26.08 1.92 -25.16
CA LEU A 77 25.75 1.64 -26.56
C LEU A 77 27.03 1.43 -27.37
N TYR A 78 27.12 0.28 -28.02
CA TYR A 78 28.20 -0.10 -28.92
C TYR A 78 27.63 -0.24 -30.33
N THR A 79 28.28 0.32 -31.33
CA THR A 79 27.87 0.19 -32.73
C THR A 79 29.10 0.01 -33.62
N ASN A 80 29.07 -0.97 -34.53
CA ASN A 80 30.17 -1.27 -35.47
C ASN A 80 29.63 -1.50 -36.89
N SER A 81 30.33 -1.03 -37.92
CA SER A 81 29.96 -1.27 -39.33
C SER A 81 30.02 -2.76 -39.69
N VAL A 82 29.13 -3.19 -40.60
CA VAL A 82 29.12 -4.56 -41.13
C VAL A 82 30.10 -4.75 -42.31
N SER A 83 30.58 -3.67 -42.96
CA SER A 83 31.49 -3.80 -44.09
C SER A 83 32.85 -4.38 -43.68
N GLU A 84 33.24 -5.44 -44.37
CA GLU A 84 34.32 -6.36 -44.04
C GLU A 84 35.71 -5.70 -43.89
N LYS A 85 36.42 -6.15 -42.85
CA LYS A 85 37.89 -6.07 -42.64
C LYS A 85 38.48 -4.68 -42.40
N THR A 86 38.83 -4.46 -41.13
CA THR A 86 40.00 -3.65 -40.66
C THR A 86 39.94 -2.11 -40.68
N SER A 87 38.76 -1.49 -40.71
CA SER A 87 38.64 -0.12 -40.19
C SER A 87 37.52 -0.06 -39.16
N SER A 88 37.89 0.24 -37.91
CA SER A 88 36.97 0.83 -36.94
C SER A 88 36.29 1.99 -37.65
N GLN A 89 34.99 1.87 -37.91
CA GLN A 89 34.23 2.97 -38.49
C GLN A 89 34.25 4.10 -37.46
N THR A 90 35.04 5.13 -37.74
CA THR A 90 35.01 6.35 -36.96
C THR A 90 33.72 7.05 -37.36
N TYR A 91 32.69 6.96 -36.51
CA TYR A 91 31.51 7.78 -36.68
C TYR A 91 31.93 9.24 -36.77
N THR A 92 31.36 9.95 -37.73
CA THR A 92 31.54 11.40 -37.78
C THR A 92 30.98 12.02 -36.49
N PRO A 93 31.52 13.16 -36.04
CA PRO A 93 30.96 13.86 -34.89
C PRO A 93 29.45 14.10 -34.99
N GLU A 94 28.94 14.35 -36.20
CA GLU A 94 27.51 14.54 -36.46
C GLU A 94 26.70 13.25 -36.24
N GLU A 95 27.18 12.10 -36.72
CA GLU A 95 26.54 10.80 -36.50
C GLU A 95 26.52 10.43 -35.01
N VAL A 96 27.62 10.69 -34.28
CA VAL A 96 27.67 10.46 -32.82
C VAL A 96 26.67 11.36 -32.10
N LEU A 97 26.56 12.64 -32.49
CA LEU A 97 25.60 13.57 -31.90
C LEU A 97 24.15 13.14 -32.13
N LYS A 98 23.80 12.70 -33.35
CA LYS A 98 22.45 12.19 -33.66
C LYS A 98 22.16 10.92 -32.88
N LEU A 99 23.12 9.98 -32.80
CA LEU A 99 22.99 8.77 -32.00
C LEU A 99 22.80 9.09 -30.51
N SER A 100 23.52 10.09 -29.99
CA SER A 100 23.40 10.55 -28.60
C SER A 100 22.01 11.11 -28.33
N SER A 101 21.53 12.00 -29.20
CA SER A 101 20.19 12.58 -29.08
C SER A 101 19.09 11.52 -29.13
N ASN A 102 19.21 10.53 -30.03
CA ASN A 102 18.26 9.43 -30.12
C ASN A 102 18.25 8.57 -28.86
N LEU A 103 19.42 8.24 -28.32
CA LEU A 103 19.55 7.47 -27.09
C LEU A 103 18.96 8.25 -25.90
N GLU A 104 19.29 9.52 -25.76
CA GLU A 104 18.74 10.39 -24.71
C GLU A 104 17.22 10.50 -24.80
N ASN A 105 16.68 10.79 -25.98
CA ASN A 105 15.24 10.88 -26.21
C ASN A 105 14.52 9.58 -25.85
N PHE A 106 15.09 8.44 -26.23
CA PHE A 106 14.57 7.13 -25.83
C PHE A 106 14.59 6.97 -24.30
N LEU A 107 15.72 7.23 -23.66
CA LEU A 107 15.89 7.06 -22.21
C LEU A 107 14.96 7.99 -21.42
N SER A 108 14.76 9.24 -21.86
CA SER A 108 13.81 10.17 -21.25
C SER A 108 12.37 9.69 -21.37
N ARG A 109 11.95 9.21 -22.54
CA ARG A 109 10.60 8.64 -22.74
C ARG A 109 10.38 7.39 -21.91
N TYR A 110 11.37 6.50 -21.88
CA TYR A 110 11.34 5.31 -21.05
C TYR A 110 11.19 5.68 -19.56
N GLN A 111 12.02 6.60 -19.07
CA GLN A 111 11.99 7.01 -17.67
C GLN A 111 10.67 7.68 -17.31
N TYR A 112 10.11 8.52 -18.19
CA TYR A 112 8.78 9.11 -18.01
C TYR A 112 7.72 8.01 -17.87
N ASN A 113 7.68 7.05 -18.80
CA ASN A 113 6.70 5.97 -18.77
C ASN A 113 6.84 5.10 -17.53
N TYR A 114 8.08 4.80 -17.12
CA TYR A 114 8.37 4.02 -15.92
C TYR A 114 7.88 4.73 -14.66
N LEU A 115 8.25 6.00 -14.47
CA LEU A 115 7.84 6.78 -13.30
C LEU A 115 6.33 7.04 -13.27
N SER A 116 5.71 7.30 -14.43
CA SER A 116 4.27 7.45 -14.55
C SER A 116 3.53 6.16 -14.18
N GLY A 117 4.04 5.00 -14.59
CA GLY A 117 3.51 3.70 -14.21
C GLY A 117 3.56 3.46 -12.70
N LEU A 118 4.71 3.72 -12.07
CA LEU A 118 4.85 3.60 -10.61
C LEU A 118 3.87 4.51 -9.87
N LEU A 119 3.78 5.78 -10.29
CA LEU A 119 2.86 6.74 -9.67
C LEU A 119 1.39 6.28 -9.79
N GLN A 120 1.02 5.68 -10.91
CA GLN A 120 -0.32 5.15 -11.12
C GLN A 120 -0.61 3.93 -10.22
N GLU A 121 0.36 3.04 -10.03
CA GLU A 121 0.23 1.90 -9.12
C GLU A 121 0.07 2.35 -7.67
N ASP A 122 0.89 3.30 -7.22
CA ASP A 122 0.83 3.89 -5.88
C ASP A 122 -0.51 4.61 -5.66
N SER A 123 -0.99 5.37 -6.65
CA SER A 123 -2.30 6.02 -6.59
C SER A 123 -3.45 5.02 -6.41
N LYS A 124 -3.43 3.89 -7.15
CA LYS A 124 -4.42 2.82 -6.99
C LYS A 124 -4.34 2.14 -5.63
N SER A 125 -3.14 1.94 -5.10
CA SER A 125 -2.92 1.37 -3.77
C SER A 125 -3.44 2.29 -2.66
N LEU A 126 -3.20 3.59 -2.79
CA LEU A 126 -3.69 4.62 -1.87
C LEU A 126 -5.22 4.69 -1.86
N ASP A 127 -5.87 4.68 -3.02
CA ASP A 127 -7.36 4.68 -3.11
C ASP A 127 -7.99 3.47 -2.40
N LYS A 128 -7.39 2.27 -2.56
CA LYS A 128 -7.84 1.06 -1.83
C LYS A 128 -7.70 1.22 -0.31
N SER A 129 -6.57 1.75 0.13
CA SER A 129 -6.28 1.97 1.55
C SER A 129 -7.23 3.01 2.15
N GLN A 130 -7.49 4.10 1.44
CA GLN A 130 -8.43 5.13 1.86
C GLN A 130 -9.86 4.60 1.98
N LYS A 131 -10.30 3.76 1.04
CA LYS A 131 -11.62 3.09 1.12
C LYS A 131 -11.72 2.16 2.33
N SER A 132 -10.65 1.44 2.66
CA SER A 132 -10.60 0.59 3.86
C SER A 132 -10.70 1.43 5.13
N LEU A 133 -9.92 2.52 5.23
CA LEU A 133 -9.96 3.45 6.35
C LEU A 133 -11.36 4.04 6.55
N ASN A 134 -12.01 4.48 5.48
CA ASN A 134 -13.37 5.03 5.54
C ASN A 134 -14.39 4.00 6.08
N LYS A 135 -14.26 2.71 5.72
CA LYS A 135 -15.11 1.64 6.28
C LYS A 135 -14.89 1.46 7.78
N LEU A 136 -13.64 1.49 8.24
CA LEU A 136 -13.31 1.40 9.66
C LEU A 136 -13.83 2.60 10.44
N LEU A 137 -13.72 3.81 9.90
CA LEU A 137 -14.29 5.02 10.53
C LEU A 137 -15.81 4.90 10.70
N ILE A 138 -16.53 4.47 9.66
CA ILE A 138 -17.99 4.24 9.75
C ILE A 138 -18.33 3.17 10.80
N ALA A 139 -17.56 2.08 10.85
CA ALA A 139 -17.77 1.03 11.84
C ALA A 139 -17.51 1.55 13.26
N ASN A 140 -16.46 2.35 13.46
CA ASN A 140 -16.14 2.96 14.75
C ASN A 140 -17.26 3.88 15.22
N THR A 141 -17.74 4.79 14.37
CA THR A 141 -18.88 5.67 14.72
C THR A 141 -20.15 4.89 15.09
N LYS A 142 -20.39 3.72 14.45
CA LYS A 142 -21.51 2.85 14.84
C LYS A 142 -21.29 2.20 16.21
N LEU A 143 -20.07 1.79 16.53
CA LEU A 143 -19.71 1.23 17.83
C LEU A 143 -19.83 2.27 18.93
N GLU A 144 -19.32 3.50 18.72
CA GLU A 144 -19.47 4.63 19.65
C GLU A 144 -20.94 4.87 19.99
N LYS A 145 -21.80 4.96 18.97
CA LYS A 145 -23.26 5.11 19.17
C LYS A 145 -23.89 3.94 19.94
N ARG A 146 -23.42 2.71 19.72
CA ARG A 146 -23.89 1.53 20.46
C ARG A 146 -23.46 1.59 21.92
N ILE A 147 -22.20 1.94 22.19
CA ILE A 147 -21.66 2.11 23.54
C ILE A 147 -22.45 3.19 24.28
N GLU A 148 -22.70 4.34 23.67
CA GLU A 148 -23.47 5.43 24.28
C GLU A 148 -24.91 5.00 24.63
N ARG A 149 -25.56 4.21 23.77
CA ARG A 149 -26.88 3.63 24.08
C ARG A 149 -26.83 2.64 25.24
N SER A 150 -25.83 1.75 25.25
CA SER A 150 -25.64 0.79 26.33
C SER A 150 -25.40 1.49 27.67
N LEU A 151 -24.54 2.53 27.69
CA LEU A 151 -24.28 3.32 28.90
C LEU A 151 -25.56 3.99 29.42
N ARG A 152 -26.38 4.58 28.54
CA ARG A 152 -27.70 5.12 28.93
C ARG A 152 -28.63 4.06 29.51
N SER A 153 -28.63 2.84 28.94
CA SER A 153 -29.44 1.74 29.47
C SER A 153 -28.97 1.29 30.85
N ILE A 154 -27.64 1.18 31.04
CA ILE A 154 -27.05 0.82 32.32
C ILE A 154 -27.40 1.85 33.39
N ALA A 155 -27.31 3.15 33.06
CA ALA A 155 -27.69 4.22 33.98
C ALA A 155 -29.16 4.09 34.43
N LYS A 156 -30.09 3.85 33.51
CA LYS A 156 -31.51 3.63 33.84
C LYS A 156 -31.73 2.40 34.72
N SER A 157 -31.06 1.28 34.40
CA SER A 157 -31.15 0.07 35.21
C SER A 157 -30.60 0.29 36.62
N GLN A 158 -29.53 1.08 36.75
CA GLN A 158 -28.95 1.42 38.05
C GLN A 158 -29.91 2.29 38.88
N GLU A 159 -30.54 3.30 38.28
CA GLU A 159 -31.58 4.11 38.95
C GLU A 159 -32.73 3.24 39.46
N GLN A 160 -33.18 2.27 38.68
CA GLN A 160 -34.23 1.33 39.10
C GLN A 160 -33.79 0.46 40.28
N VAL A 161 -32.57 -0.10 40.24
CA VAL A 161 -32.03 -0.91 41.33
C VAL A 161 -31.97 -0.10 42.63
N ASP A 162 -31.58 1.17 42.56
CA ASP A 162 -31.49 2.01 43.74
C ASP A 162 -32.88 2.41 44.27
N ALA A 163 -33.87 2.60 43.40
CA ALA A 163 -35.28 2.75 43.78
C ALA A 163 -35.83 1.49 44.47
N ASP A 164 -35.54 0.31 43.92
CA ASP A 164 -35.98 -0.97 44.48
C ASP A 164 -35.34 -1.22 45.86
N LYS A 165 -34.04 -0.93 46.02
CA LYS A 165 -33.36 -0.99 47.33
C LYS A 165 -34.03 -0.11 48.36
N LYS A 166 -34.39 1.13 48.00
CA LYS A 166 -35.09 2.04 48.91
C LYS A 166 -36.45 1.46 49.33
N SER A 167 -37.21 0.92 48.38
CA SER A 167 -38.50 0.27 48.67
C SER A 167 -38.35 -0.96 49.59
N ILE A 168 -37.31 -1.76 49.39
CA ILE A 168 -37.01 -2.91 50.26
C ILE A 168 -36.73 -2.45 51.69
N GLU A 169 -35.93 -1.41 51.89
CA GLU A 169 -35.64 -0.88 53.23
C GLU A 169 -36.89 -0.30 53.92
N GLU A 170 -37.73 0.43 53.17
CA GLU A 170 -39.03 0.90 53.70
C GLU A 170 -39.95 -0.27 54.11
N ASN A 171 -39.99 -1.33 53.32
CA ASN A 171 -40.78 -2.53 53.64
C ASN A 171 -40.21 -3.30 54.84
N LYS A 172 -38.89 -3.41 54.97
CA LYS A 172 -38.25 -3.99 56.17
C LYS A 172 -38.63 -3.23 57.43
N ALA A 173 -38.63 -1.91 57.38
CA ALA A 173 -39.04 -1.08 58.51
C ALA A 173 -40.51 -1.33 58.90
N LYS A 174 -41.42 -1.41 57.91
CA LYS A 174 -42.84 -1.74 58.15
C LYS A 174 -43.01 -3.13 58.75
N VAL A 175 -42.28 -4.13 58.26
CA VAL A 175 -42.33 -5.49 58.81
C VAL A 175 -41.84 -5.52 60.26
N ALA A 176 -40.77 -4.79 60.58
CA ALA A 176 -40.26 -4.70 61.95
C ALA A 176 -41.29 -4.05 62.90
N ASP A 177 -41.94 -2.97 62.47
CA ASP A 177 -43.00 -2.31 63.25
C ASP A 177 -44.20 -3.24 63.47
N LEU A 178 -44.71 -3.89 62.42
CA LEU A 178 -45.78 -4.87 62.54
C LEU A 178 -45.41 -6.02 63.48
N GLN A 179 -44.17 -6.51 63.43
CA GLN A 179 -43.69 -7.55 64.33
C GLN A 179 -43.68 -7.08 65.80
N GLN A 180 -43.30 -5.83 66.05
CA GLN A 180 -43.35 -5.23 67.38
C GLN A 180 -44.79 -5.13 67.89
N GLN A 181 -45.72 -4.68 67.05
CA GLN A 181 -47.15 -4.62 67.39
C GLN A 181 -47.73 -6.01 67.71
N ILE A 182 -47.40 -7.03 66.90
CA ILE A 182 -47.79 -8.43 67.15
C ILE A 182 -47.29 -8.90 68.51
N ASN A 183 -46.02 -8.65 68.83
CA ASN A 183 -45.44 -9.06 70.11
C ASN A 183 -46.13 -8.36 71.29
N GLN A 184 -46.44 -7.07 71.18
CA GLN A 184 -47.19 -6.33 72.19
C GLN A 184 -48.61 -6.91 72.39
N GLN A 185 -49.32 -7.24 71.30
CA GLN A 185 -50.64 -7.86 71.40
C GLN A 185 -50.58 -9.25 72.04
N ARG A 186 -49.61 -10.08 71.66
CA ARG A 186 -49.38 -11.39 72.28
C ARG A 186 -49.15 -11.27 73.78
N SER A 187 -48.32 -10.34 74.23
CA SER A 187 -48.10 -10.10 75.66
C SER A 187 -49.38 -9.67 76.39
N LYS A 188 -50.23 -8.83 75.77
CA LYS A 188 -51.52 -8.45 76.35
C LYS A 188 -52.47 -9.64 76.52
N ILE A 189 -52.56 -10.50 75.51
CA ILE A 189 -53.39 -11.73 75.56
C ILE A 189 -52.90 -12.61 76.71
N LEU A 190 -51.60 -12.85 76.81
CA LEU A 190 -51.00 -13.70 77.82
C LEU A 190 -51.26 -13.18 79.25
N ASN A 191 -51.17 -11.86 79.45
CA ASN A 191 -51.55 -11.24 80.73
C ASN A 191 -53.04 -11.39 81.05
N LEU A 192 -53.93 -11.28 80.05
CA LEU A 192 -55.38 -11.47 80.25
C LEU A 192 -55.70 -12.93 80.61
N GLU A 193 -55.06 -13.89 79.97
CA GLU A 193 -55.18 -15.33 80.29
C GLU A 193 -54.73 -15.60 81.74
N GLN A 194 -53.56 -15.11 82.14
CA GLN A 194 -53.07 -15.24 83.52
C GLN A 194 -54.00 -14.59 84.56
N THR A 195 -54.56 -13.41 84.24
CA THR A 195 -55.47 -12.71 85.15
C THR A 195 -56.81 -13.45 85.29
N ARG A 196 -57.28 -14.10 84.22
CA ARG A 196 -58.48 -14.94 84.24
C ARG A 196 -58.26 -16.19 85.10
N ASP A 197 -57.11 -16.84 84.98
CA ASP A 197 -56.79 -18.06 85.72
C ASP A 197 -56.57 -17.80 87.23
N GLN A 198 -56.29 -16.57 87.64
CA GLN A 198 -56.18 -16.17 89.06
C GLN A 198 -57.51 -15.77 89.72
N LYS A 199 -58.59 -15.60 88.94
CA LYS A 199 -59.91 -15.18 89.44
C LYS A 199 -60.94 -16.31 89.53
N ASN A 200 -60.59 -17.51 89.08
CA ASN A 200 -61.35 -18.76 89.25
C ASN A 200 -60.67 -19.63 90.30
#